data_AF-A0A9E0MJB4-F1
#
_entry.id   AF-A0A9E0MJB4-F1
#
_cell.length_a   1.000
_cell.length_b   1.000
_cell.length_c   1.000
_cell.angle_alpha   90.00
_cell.angle_beta   90.00
_cell.angle_gamma   90.00
#
_symmetry.space_group_name_H-M   'P 1'
#
loop_
_entity.id
_entity.type
_entity.pdbx_description
1 polymer ?
#
loop_
_entity_poly.entity_id
_entity_poly.type
_entity_poly.pdbx_seq_one_letter_code
_entity_poly.pdbx_strand_id
1 'polypeptide(L)'
;MTDADDELIVRLRDLALVEVGALLAGTDAAAAGPLLEAHGGELTDALAAARARTAELCKTIAAGDPLVGLDAPSGVRAKDGGRDEADRVVRRLAARAAAARLLARLDDAVAALYPRLVELDRVR
;
A
#
# COMPACT_ATOMS: atom_id res chain seq x y z
N MET A 1 11.29 0.32 -2.51
CA MET A 1 10.59 -0.20 -1.32
C MET A 1 11.32 0.40 -0.16
N THR A 2 10.64 1.24 0.61
CA THR A 2 11.24 1.89 1.78
C THR A 2 10.98 1.03 3.01
N ASP A 3 11.77 1.23 4.07
CA ASP A 3 11.55 0.54 5.35
C ASP A 3 10.13 0.79 5.89
N ALA A 4 9.60 2.01 5.68
CA ALA A 4 8.24 2.36 6.04
C ALA A 4 7.15 1.60 5.25
N ASP A 5 7.42 1.22 3.99
CA ASP A 5 6.49 0.42 3.19
C ASP A 5 6.37 -1.00 3.74
N ASP A 6 7.51 -1.60 4.11
CA ASP A 6 7.52 -2.94 4.69
C ASP A 6 6.95 -2.95 6.12
N GLU A 7 7.24 -1.93 6.93
CA GLU A 7 6.65 -1.76 8.25
C GLU A 7 5.11 -1.67 8.18
N LEU A 8 4.58 -0.89 7.24
CA LEU A 8 3.13 -0.79 7.04
C LEU A 8 2.52 -2.15 6.65
N ILE A 9 3.18 -2.89 5.75
CA ILE A 9 2.69 -4.23 5.33
C ILE A 9 2.74 -5.22 6.49
N VAL A 10 3.79 -5.21 7.30
CA VAL A 10 3.91 -6.06 8.50
C VAL A 10 2.79 -5.70 9.48
N ARG A 11 2.60 -4.41 9.77
CA ARG A 11 1.52 -3.95 10.66
C ARG A 11 0.13 -4.39 10.20
N LEU A 12 -0.18 -4.24 8.90
CA LEU A 12 -1.47 -4.68 8.34
C LEU A 12 -1.65 -6.20 8.50
N ARG A 13 -0.59 -6.99 8.29
CA ARG A 13 -0.62 -8.44 8.46
C ARG A 13 -0.80 -8.85 9.91
N ASP A 14 -0.07 -8.24 10.83
CA ASP A 14 -0.14 -8.54 12.26
C ASP A 14 -1.55 -8.25 12.79
N LEU A 15 -2.15 -7.13 12.38
CA LEU A 15 -3.54 -6.82 12.72
C LEU A 15 -4.54 -7.82 12.13
N ALA A 16 -4.28 -8.36 10.93
CA ALA A 16 -5.14 -9.36 10.31
C ALA A 16 -5.12 -10.72 11.02
N LEU A 17 -4.09 -11.00 11.81
CA LEU A 17 -3.95 -12.23 12.61
C LEU A 17 -4.69 -12.16 13.96
N VAL A 18 -5.15 -10.96 14.37
CA VAL A 18 -5.88 -10.80 15.62
C VAL A 18 -7.31 -11.33 15.45
N GLU A 19 -7.65 -12.37 16.22
CA GLU A 19 -9.00 -12.92 16.29
C GLU A 19 -9.79 -12.24 17.42
N VAL A 20 -10.83 -11.47 17.09
CA VAL A 20 -11.64 -10.72 18.07
C VAL A 20 -12.24 -11.65 19.14
N GLY A 21 -12.69 -12.84 18.76
CA GLY A 21 -13.19 -13.84 19.72
C GLY A 21 -12.12 -14.32 20.70
N ALA A 22 -10.86 -14.44 20.25
CA ALA A 22 -9.74 -14.80 21.12
C ALA A 22 -9.30 -13.62 21.98
N LEU A 23 -9.34 -12.40 21.45
CA LEU A 23 -9.05 -11.16 22.18
C LEU A 23 -9.99 -10.97 23.37
N LEU A 24 -11.27 -11.33 23.20
CA LEU A 24 -12.30 -11.24 24.24
C LEU A 24 -12.38 -12.46 25.16
N ALA A 25 -11.66 -13.55 24.86
CA ALA A 25 -11.77 -14.79 25.61
C ALA A 25 -11.22 -14.62 27.03
N GLY A 26 -12.08 -14.77 28.04
CA GLY A 26 -11.70 -14.61 29.45
C GLY A 26 -11.60 -13.17 29.94
N THR A 27 -11.95 -12.20 29.09
CA THR A 27 -12.10 -10.80 29.50
C THR A 27 -13.45 -10.61 30.20
N ASP A 28 -13.48 -9.80 31.26
CA ASP A 28 -14.75 -9.38 31.84
C ASP A 28 -15.49 -8.38 30.91
N ALA A 29 -16.80 -8.22 31.15
CA ALA A 29 -17.62 -7.34 30.32
C ALA A 29 -17.20 -5.85 30.40
N ALA A 30 -16.52 -5.43 31.47
CA ALA A 30 -16.08 -4.06 31.65
C ALA A 30 -14.80 -3.73 30.85
N ALA A 31 -13.91 -4.71 30.67
CA ALA A 31 -12.67 -4.60 29.93
C ALA A 31 -12.83 -4.92 28.43
N ALA A 32 -13.89 -5.61 28.03
CA ALA A 32 -14.17 -5.91 26.62
C ALA A 32 -14.33 -4.64 25.75
N GLY A 33 -15.09 -3.65 26.22
CA GLY A 33 -15.34 -2.41 25.47
C GLY A 33 -14.07 -1.65 25.09
N PRO A 34 -13.20 -1.30 26.05
CA PRO A 34 -11.93 -0.61 25.78
C PRO A 34 -10.99 -1.38 24.83
N LEU A 35 -10.93 -2.72 24.92
CA LEU A 35 -10.10 -3.54 24.02
C LEU A 35 -10.61 -3.50 22.58
N LEU A 36 -11.92 -3.59 22.37
CA LEU A 36 -12.52 -3.48 21.05
C LEU A 36 -12.30 -2.10 20.45
N GLU A 37 -12.43 -1.04 21.25
CA GLU A 37 -12.18 0.33 20.80
C GLU A 37 -10.71 0.56 20.42
N ALA A 38 -9.77 0.10 21.24
CA ALA A 38 -8.35 0.21 20.95
C ALA A 38 -7.99 -0.52 19.65
N HIS A 39 -8.43 -1.77 19.50
CA HIS A 39 -8.17 -2.55 18.29
C HIS A 39 -8.82 -1.94 17.05
N GLY A 40 -10.06 -1.44 17.15
CA GLY A 40 -10.75 -0.76 16.05
C GLY A 40 -10.07 0.53 15.62
N GLY A 41 -9.53 1.29 16.57
CA GLY A 41 -8.68 2.44 16.29
C GLY A 41 -7.45 2.05 15.49
N GLU A 42 -6.73 1.01 15.92
CA GLU A 42 -5.53 0.53 15.22
C GLU A 42 -5.82 0.05 13.80
N LEU A 43 -6.93 -0.66 13.59
CA LEU A 43 -7.39 -1.09 12.26
C LEU A 43 -7.68 0.11 11.35
N THR A 44 -8.42 1.09 11.86
CA THR A 44 -8.81 2.30 11.11
C THR A 44 -7.58 3.11 10.70
N ASP A 45 -6.65 3.31 11.63
CA ASP A 45 -5.41 4.05 11.38
C ASP A 45 -4.53 3.35 10.34
N ALA A 46 -4.38 2.02 10.44
CA ALA A 46 -3.59 1.24 9.50
C ALA A 46 -4.19 1.27 8.09
N LEU A 47 -5.51 1.15 7.97
CA LEU A 47 -6.22 1.24 6.68
C LEU A 47 -6.15 2.66 6.08
N ALA A 48 -6.19 3.70 6.92
CA ALA A 48 -6.01 5.08 6.47
C ALA A 48 -4.59 5.31 5.91
N ALA A 49 -3.56 4.79 6.59
CA ALA A 49 -2.19 4.82 6.11
C ALA A 49 -2.02 4.07 4.78
N ALA A 50 -2.61 2.87 4.67
CA ALA A 50 -2.62 2.09 3.43
C ALA A 50 -3.28 2.86 2.28
N ARG A 51 -4.44 3.48 2.52
CA ARG A 51 -5.15 4.30 1.51
C ARG A 51 -4.30 5.47 1.03
N ALA A 52 -3.69 6.21 1.96
CA ALA A 52 -2.80 7.33 1.61
C ALA A 52 -1.63 6.85 0.77
N ARG A 53 -1.02 5.71 1.14
CA ARG A 53 0.11 5.16 0.41
C ARG A 53 -0.29 4.67 -1.00
N THR A 54 -1.42 4.00 -1.13
CA THR A 54 -1.99 3.58 -2.43
C THR A 54 -2.18 4.77 -3.36
N ALA A 55 -2.69 5.90 -2.85
CA ALA A 55 -2.85 7.12 -3.66
C ALA A 55 -1.51 7.62 -4.24
N GLU A 56 -0.43 7.60 -3.45
CA GLU A 56 0.91 8.00 -3.93
C GLU A 56 1.49 7.02 -4.96
N LEU A 57 1.26 5.72 -4.78
CA LEU A 57 1.71 4.70 -5.75
C LEU A 57 0.96 4.84 -7.08
N CYS A 58 -0.36 5.08 -7.03
CA CYS A 58 -1.16 5.34 -8.22
C CYS A 58 -0.65 6.56 -9.01
N LYS A 59 -0.22 7.63 -8.34
CA LYS A 59 0.42 8.78 -9.00
C LYS A 59 1.70 8.37 -9.73
N THR A 60 2.54 7.56 -9.09
CA THR A 60 3.78 7.05 -9.70
C THR A 60 3.50 6.17 -10.91
N ILE A 61 2.47 5.34 -10.85
CA ILE A 61 2.08 4.44 -11.94
C ILE A 61 1.46 5.20 -13.11
N ALA A 62 0.61 6.18 -12.82
CA ALA A 62 -0.09 6.99 -13.80
C ALA A 62 0.78 8.13 -14.37
N ALA A 63 2.02 8.29 -13.90
CA ALA A 63 2.94 9.29 -14.38
C ALA A 63 3.33 8.98 -15.83
N GLY A 64 2.53 9.47 -16.79
CA GLY A 64 2.75 9.56 -18.25
C GLY A 64 3.22 8.29 -18.97
N ASP A 65 3.24 8.32 -20.31
CA ASP A 65 3.91 7.26 -21.06
C ASP A 65 5.43 7.49 -21.05
N PRO A 66 6.24 6.63 -20.38
CA PRO A 66 7.69 6.75 -20.41
C PRO A 66 8.29 6.44 -21.79
N LEU A 67 7.53 5.83 -22.70
CA LEU A 67 7.99 5.43 -24.04
C LEU A 67 7.67 6.45 -25.14
N VAL A 68 7.07 7.59 -24.80
CA VAL A 68 6.73 8.65 -25.78
C VAL A 68 7.91 9.12 -26.63
N GLY A 69 9.14 8.99 -26.13
CA GLY A 69 10.36 9.29 -26.90
C GLY A 69 10.59 8.37 -28.11
N LEU A 70 9.93 7.20 -28.18
CA LEU A 70 9.99 6.31 -29.33
C LEU A 70 9.31 6.92 -30.57
N ASP A 71 8.32 7.78 -30.37
CA ASP A 71 7.61 8.47 -31.46
C ASP A 71 8.44 9.58 -32.12
N ALA A 72 9.56 9.98 -31.51
CA ALA A 72 10.43 11.02 -32.05
C ALA A 72 11.19 10.55 -33.31
N PRO A 73 11.55 11.43 -34.26
CA PRO A 73 12.38 11.06 -35.41
C PRO A 73 13.75 10.47 -34.99
N SER A 74 14.30 9.56 -35.80
CA SER A 74 15.58 8.87 -35.50
C SER A 74 16.74 9.83 -35.24
N GLY A 75 16.83 10.93 -35.99
CA GLY A 75 17.85 11.97 -35.81
C GLY A 75 17.71 12.74 -34.49
N VAL A 76 16.54 12.74 -33.85
CA VAL A 76 16.34 13.31 -32.50
C VAL A 76 16.78 12.31 -31.43
N ARG A 77 16.44 11.02 -31.60
CA ARG A 77 16.84 9.95 -30.66
C ARG A 77 18.36 9.69 -30.66
N ALA A 78 19.03 9.92 -31.79
CA ALA A 78 20.46 9.66 -31.95
C ALA A 78 21.38 10.81 -31.46
N LYS A 79 20.83 11.95 -31.03
CA LYS A 79 21.64 13.07 -30.47
C LYS A 79 22.22 12.70 -29.10
N ASP A 80 23.29 13.39 -28.70
CA ASP A 80 24.03 13.12 -27.44
C ASP A 80 23.13 13.08 -26.18
N GLY A 81 22.04 13.85 -26.15
CA GLY A 81 21.06 13.81 -25.05
C GLY A 81 20.13 12.58 -25.03
N GLY A 82 20.12 11.77 -26.09
CA GLY A 82 19.28 10.58 -26.22
C GLY A 82 19.68 9.45 -25.27
N ARG A 83 20.97 9.34 -24.92
CA ARG A 83 21.44 8.36 -23.93
C ARG A 83 20.99 8.72 -22.52
N ASP A 84 21.16 9.98 -22.12
CA ASP A 84 20.70 10.47 -20.81
C ASP A 84 19.17 10.34 -20.68
N GLU A 85 18.44 10.58 -21.76
CA GLU A 85 16.98 10.42 -21.78
C GLU A 85 16.59 8.94 -21.69
N ALA A 86 17.27 8.04 -22.41
CA ALA A 86 17.06 6.60 -22.28
C ALA A 86 17.28 6.11 -20.84
N ASP A 87 18.34 6.58 -20.16
CA ASP A 87 18.60 6.25 -18.76
C ASP A 87 17.50 6.76 -17.82
N ARG A 88 16.94 7.95 -18.08
CA ARG A 88 15.78 8.47 -17.33
C ARG A 88 14.54 7.61 -17.54
N VAL A 89 14.27 7.20 -18.78
CA VAL A 89 13.15 6.31 -19.12
C VAL A 89 13.29 4.97 -18.41
N VAL A 90 14.48 4.35 -18.43
CA VAL A 90 14.77 3.10 -17.70
C VAL A 90 14.49 3.25 -16.20
N ARG A 91 14.98 4.32 -15.57
CA ARG A 91 14.72 4.60 -14.15
C ARG A 91 13.23 4.77 -13.86
N ARG A 92 12.49 5.46 -14.71
CA ARG A 92 11.04 5.67 -14.57
C ARG A 92 10.26 4.35 -14.70
N LEU A 93 10.62 3.51 -15.66
CA LEU A 93 10.02 2.17 -15.82
C LEU A 93 10.29 1.29 -14.60
N ALA A 94 11.51 1.30 -14.07
CA ALA A 94 11.86 0.58 -12.85
C ALA A 94 11.05 1.07 -11.64
N ALA A 95 10.90 2.39 -11.47
CA ALA A 95 10.09 2.99 -10.41
C ALA A 95 8.60 2.61 -10.53
N ARG A 96 8.04 2.66 -11.73
CA ARG A 96 6.64 2.24 -12.00
C ARG A 96 6.43 0.76 -11.69
N ALA A 97 7.35 -0.11 -12.10
CA ALA A 97 7.26 -1.54 -11.80
C ALA A 97 7.37 -1.83 -10.30
N ALA A 98 8.26 -1.13 -9.59
CA ALA A 98 8.36 -1.24 -8.14
C ALA A 98 7.07 -0.77 -7.44
N ALA A 99 6.50 0.36 -7.87
CA ALA A 99 5.25 0.88 -7.35
C ALA A 99 4.07 -0.08 -7.56
N ALA A 100 3.96 -0.69 -8.75
CA ALA A 100 2.92 -1.66 -9.05
C ALA A 100 3.01 -2.93 -8.17
N ARG A 101 4.22 -3.45 -7.94
CA ARG A 101 4.41 -4.61 -7.05
C ARG A 101 4.04 -4.27 -5.61
N LEU A 102 4.40 -3.07 -5.15
CA LEU A 102 4.06 -2.63 -3.80
C LEU A 102 2.56 -2.41 -3.64
N LEU A 103 1.90 -1.82 -4.64
CA LEU A 103 0.45 -1.64 -4.66
C LEU A 103 -0.27 -2.99 -4.51
N ALA A 104 0.13 -4.00 -5.30
CA ALA A 104 -0.46 -5.34 -5.19
C ALA A 104 -0.33 -5.92 -3.77
N ARG A 105 0.86 -5.79 -3.13
CA ARG A 105 1.07 -6.26 -1.76
C ARG A 105 0.19 -5.52 -0.73
N LEU A 106 -0.03 -4.23 -0.92
CA LEU A 106 -0.91 -3.43 -0.06
C LEU A 106 -2.37 -3.84 -0.26
N ASP A 107 -2.82 -4.02 -1.51
CA ASP A 107 -4.17 -4.45 -1.83
C ASP A 107 -4.47 -5.84 -1.21
N ASP A 108 -3.52 -6.78 -1.28
CA ASP A 108 -3.64 -8.09 -0.63
C ASP A 108 -3.77 -7.97 0.90
N ALA A 109 -2.95 -7.12 1.53
CA ALA A 109 -2.99 -6.91 2.97
C ALA A 109 -4.29 -6.23 3.43
N VAL A 110 -4.77 -5.23 2.67
CA VAL A 110 -6.03 -4.55 2.92
C VAL A 110 -7.21 -5.50 2.73
N ALA A 111 -7.20 -6.34 1.69
CA ALA A 111 -8.26 -7.31 1.43
C ALA A 111 -8.41 -8.34 2.57
N ALA A 112 -7.30 -8.74 3.19
CA ALA A 112 -7.32 -9.61 4.37
C ALA A 112 -7.85 -8.90 5.62
N LEU A 113 -7.58 -7.59 5.75
CA LEU A 113 -7.87 -6.82 6.97
C LEU A 113 -9.28 -6.22 6.99
N TYR A 114 -9.78 -5.75 5.85
CA TYR A 114 -11.03 -4.99 5.77
C TYR A 114 -12.26 -5.72 6.34
N PRO A 115 -12.45 -7.03 6.10
CA PRO A 115 -13.55 -7.78 6.71
C PRO A 115 -13.53 -7.76 8.25
N ARG A 116 -12.34 -7.72 8.87
CA ARG A 116 -12.17 -7.72 10.34
C ARG A 116 -12.68 -6.44 10.98
N LEU A 117 -12.46 -5.29 10.33
CA LEU A 117 -13.04 -4.03 10.80
C LEU A 117 -14.57 -4.10 10.80
N VAL A 118 -15.16 -4.68 9.76
CA VAL A 118 -16.63 -4.87 9.68
C VAL A 118 -17.14 -5.84 10.74
N GLU A 119 -16.40 -6.91 11.02
CA GLU A 119 -16.73 -7.85 12.10
C GLU A 119 -16.70 -7.16 13.46
N LEU A 120 -15.66 -6.35 13.73
CA LEU A 120 -15.52 -5.60 14.96
C LEU A 120 -16.67 -4.62 15.18
N ASP A 121 -17.06 -3.88 14.13
CA ASP A 121 -18.19 -2.94 14.17
C ASP A 121 -19.53 -3.62 14.49
N ARG A 122 -19.67 -4.92 14.22
CA ARG A 122 -20.90 -5.69 14.55
C ARG A 122 -20.97 -6.12 16.01
N VAL A 123 -19.83 -6.26 16.67
CA VAL A 123 -19.72 -6.76 18.04
C VAL A 123 -19.72 -5.61 19.06
N ARG A 124 -19.42 -4.39 18.60
CA ARG A 124 -19.51 -3.14 19.37
C ARG A 124 -20.95 -2.68 19.56
#